data_AF-A0A316HQT9-F1
#
_entry.id   AF-A0A316HQT9-F1
#
_cell.length_a   1.000
_cell.length_b   1.000
_cell.length_c   1.000
_cell.angle_alpha   90.00
_cell.angle_beta   90.00
_cell.angle_gamma   90.00
#
_symmetry.space_group_name_H-M   'P 1'
#
loop_
_entity.id
_entity.type
_entity.pdbx_description
1 polymer ?
#
loop_
_entity_poly.entity_id
_entity_poly.type
_entity_poly.pdbx_seq_one_letter_code
_entity_poly.pdbx_strand_id
1 'polypeptide(L)'
;MIIRQLDEHKELLAAQRLYESIWRSATPPMTAELMRALLKSGNYVAGAFDGEDLVGACAAFCSPPAESSLHSHIAGVAPGMRGRDIGHALKLDQREWALARGIKTITWTFDPLVRRNAHFNLAKLGADATDYVPDLYGPMSDDINSGGESDRLLVTWDLTAARPRGVSAAGVVGLGISADGLPVPGTTAGHTVLVAVPPDIETLRATNPAAANEWRHAVRDVLGGLLAAGARVTGFDRSGWYVVERNDAS
;
A
#
# COMPACT_ATOMS: atom_id res chain seq x y z
N MET A 1 -17.57 11.37 -12.13
CA MET A 1 -17.09 10.21 -11.37
C MET A 1 -17.95 10.04 -10.12
N ILE A 2 -18.48 8.84 -9.89
CA ILE A 2 -19.34 8.49 -8.74
C ILE A 2 -18.72 7.29 -8.04
N ILE A 3 -18.71 7.28 -6.71
CA ILE A 3 -18.32 6.11 -5.91
C ILE A 3 -19.56 5.61 -5.18
N ARG A 4 -19.75 4.29 -5.18
CA ARG A 4 -20.85 3.63 -4.47
C ARG A 4 -20.53 2.18 -4.18
N GLN A 5 -21.24 1.62 -3.21
CA GLN A 5 -21.23 0.17 -3.00
C GLN A 5 -21.73 -0.57 -4.24
N LEU A 6 -21.11 -1.71 -4.51
CA LEU A 6 -21.57 -2.62 -5.57
C LEU A 6 -22.68 -3.50 -5.01
N ASP A 7 -23.72 -3.74 -5.79
CA ASP A 7 -24.82 -4.62 -5.35
C ASP A 7 -25.23 -5.61 -6.45
N GLU A 8 -25.30 -5.18 -7.71
CA GLU A 8 -25.75 -6.08 -8.76
C GLU A 8 -24.67 -7.08 -9.17
N HIS A 9 -25.06 -8.31 -9.50
CA HIS A 9 -24.10 -9.36 -9.87
C HIS A 9 -23.24 -8.95 -11.09
N LYS A 10 -23.81 -8.21 -12.06
CA LYS A 10 -23.06 -7.70 -13.21
C LYS A 10 -21.93 -6.74 -12.82
N GLU A 11 -22.10 -5.98 -11.74
CA GLU A 11 -21.10 -5.03 -11.23
C GLU A 11 -19.96 -5.78 -10.54
N LEU A 12 -20.28 -6.82 -9.78
CA LEU A 12 -19.29 -7.69 -9.15
C LEU A 12 -18.45 -8.41 -10.22
N LEU A 13 -19.07 -8.90 -11.30
CA LEU A 13 -18.34 -9.45 -12.44
C LEU A 13 -17.47 -8.41 -13.15
N ALA A 14 -17.93 -7.16 -13.25
CA ALA A 14 -17.12 -6.07 -13.81
C ALA A 14 -15.90 -5.76 -12.92
N ALA A 15 -16.07 -5.75 -11.59
CA ALA A 15 -14.98 -5.55 -10.64
C ALA A 15 -13.96 -6.69 -10.69
N GLN A 16 -14.40 -7.94 -10.81
CA GLN A 16 -13.50 -9.08 -11.01
C GLN A 16 -12.66 -8.90 -12.28
N ARG A 17 -13.29 -8.61 -13.43
CA ARG A 17 -12.58 -8.36 -14.70
C ARG A 17 -11.61 -7.18 -14.60
N LEU A 18 -11.98 -6.14 -13.86
CA LEU A 18 -11.09 -5.01 -13.59
C LEU A 18 -9.86 -5.47 -12.83
N TYR A 19 -10.00 -6.24 -11.74
CA TYR A 19 -8.86 -6.78 -10.99
C TYR A 19 -7.99 -7.71 -11.84
N GLU A 20 -8.59 -8.61 -12.62
CA GLU A 20 -7.87 -9.47 -13.58
C GLU A 20 -7.04 -8.64 -14.57
N SER A 21 -7.58 -7.52 -15.08
CA SER A 21 -6.86 -6.66 -16.02
C SER A 21 -5.66 -5.91 -15.40
N ILE A 22 -5.71 -5.66 -14.08
CA ILE A 22 -4.70 -4.90 -13.34
C ILE A 22 -3.57 -5.83 -12.88
N TRP A 23 -3.90 -6.96 -12.26
CA TRP A 23 -2.92 -7.90 -11.70
C TRP A 23 -2.49 -8.98 -12.69
N ARG A 24 -3.31 -9.30 -13.71
CA ARG A 24 -3.00 -10.27 -14.77
C ARG A 24 -2.48 -11.62 -14.25
N SER A 25 -3.03 -12.04 -13.11
CA SER A 25 -2.68 -13.31 -12.45
C SER A 25 -3.41 -14.50 -13.07
N ALA A 26 -2.82 -15.70 -12.93
CA ALA A 26 -3.43 -16.94 -13.41
C ALA A 26 -4.78 -17.26 -12.72
N THR A 27 -4.96 -16.81 -11.48
CA THR A 27 -6.21 -16.88 -10.73
C THR A 27 -6.73 -15.48 -10.44
N PRO A 28 -8.05 -15.23 -10.47
CA PRO A 28 -8.59 -13.91 -10.15
C PRO A 28 -8.23 -13.50 -8.71
N PRO A 29 -7.67 -12.30 -8.47
CA PRO A 29 -7.34 -11.85 -7.11
C PRO A 29 -8.56 -11.76 -6.19
N MET A 30 -9.74 -11.51 -6.79
CA MET A 30 -11.01 -11.43 -6.08
C MET A 30 -12.16 -11.77 -7.02
N THR A 31 -12.91 -12.82 -6.71
CA THR A 31 -14.04 -13.28 -7.53
C THR A 31 -15.34 -12.55 -7.18
N ALA A 32 -16.29 -12.55 -8.11
CA ALA A 32 -17.63 -11.99 -7.88
C ALA A 32 -18.38 -12.68 -6.74
N GLU A 33 -18.19 -13.99 -6.58
CA GLU A 33 -18.77 -14.80 -5.51
C GLU A 33 -18.21 -14.40 -4.14
N LEU A 34 -16.89 -14.18 -4.05
CA LEU A 34 -16.26 -13.72 -2.81
C LEU A 34 -16.73 -12.32 -2.44
N MET A 35 -16.80 -11.39 -3.41
CA MET A 35 -17.34 -10.05 -3.17
C MET A 35 -18.81 -10.09 -2.73
N ARG A 36 -19.62 -10.98 -3.32
CA ARG A 36 -21.01 -11.19 -2.88
C ARG A 36 -21.06 -11.68 -1.44
N ALA A 37 -20.20 -12.62 -1.06
CA ALA A 37 -20.13 -13.13 0.31
C ALA A 37 -19.71 -12.04 1.31
N LEU A 38 -18.75 -11.17 0.93
CA LEU A 38 -18.33 -10.01 1.73
C LEU A 38 -19.51 -9.06 1.97
N LEU A 39 -20.23 -8.66 0.91
CA LEU A 39 -21.41 -7.81 1.04
C LEU A 39 -22.47 -8.42 1.96
N LYS A 40 -22.75 -9.73 1.81
CA LYS A 40 -23.74 -10.44 2.64
C LYS A 40 -23.33 -10.57 4.11
N SER A 41 -22.05 -10.51 4.41
CA SER A 41 -21.51 -10.54 5.78
C SER A 41 -21.28 -9.15 6.38
N GLY A 42 -21.77 -8.09 5.72
CA GLY A 42 -21.71 -6.71 6.24
C GLY A 42 -20.37 -6.01 5.98
N ASN A 43 -19.55 -6.53 5.06
CA ASN A 43 -18.26 -5.97 4.71
C ASN A 43 -18.35 -4.94 3.58
N TYR A 44 -17.23 -4.29 3.27
CA TYR A 44 -17.16 -3.21 2.30
C TYR A 44 -16.73 -3.70 0.92
N VAL A 45 -17.55 -3.44 -0.09
CA VAL A 45 -17.20 -3.57 -1.51
C VAL A 45 -17.79 -2.37 -2.25
N ALA A 46 -16.96 -1.60 -2.94
CA ALA A 46 -17.37 -0.41 -3.67
C ALA A 46 -16.65 -0.26 -5.01
N GLY A 47 -17.28 0.47 -5.92
CA GLY A 47 -16.78 0.78 -7.25
C GLY A 47 -16.76 2.28 -7.52
N ALA A 48 -15.78 2.72 -8.31
CA ALA A 48 -15.71 4.05 -8.89
C ALA A 48 -16.14 3.97 -10.37
N PHE A 49 -17.11 4.81 -10.74
CA PHE A 49 -17.71 4.84 -12.06
C PHE A 49 -17.42 6.16 -12.78
N ASP A 50 -17.05 6.08 -14.06
CA ASP A 50 -17.03 7.21 -14.99
C ASP A 50 -18.12 6.99 -16.05
N GLY A 51 -19.27 7.63 -15.88
CA GLY A 51 -20.48 7.25 -16.61
C GLY A 51 -20.97 5.87 -16.17
N GLU A 52 -21.14 4.95 -17.12
CA GLU A 52 -21.49 3.54 -16.85
C GLU A 52 -20.26 2.64 -16.62
N ASP A 53 -19.06 3.15 -16.91
CA ASP A 53 -17.84 2.35 -16.86
C ASP A 53 -17.27 2.25 -15.44
N LEU A 54 -17.05 1.02 -14.97
CA LEU A 54 -16.35 0.76 -13.73
C LEU A 54 -14.83 0.92 -13.93
N VAL A 55 -14.28 1.99 -13.36
CA VAL A 55 -12.87 2.40 -13.55
C VAL A 55 -12.00 2.19 -12.31
N GLY A 56 -12.61 1.83 -11.18
CA GLY A 56 -11.92 1.49 -9.95
C GLY A 56 -12.79 0.63 -9.06
N ALA A 57 -12.19 -0.19 -8.21
CA ALA A 57 -12.90 -0.97 -7.20
C ALA A 57 -12.07 -1.13 -5.94
N CYS A 58 -12.74 -1.29 -4.81
CA CYS A 58 -12.10 -1.54 -3.53
C CYS A 58 -12.95 -2.48 -2.69
N ALA A 59 -12.29 -3.41 -2.00
CA ALA A 59 -12.95 -4.36 -1.11
C ALA A 59 -12.15 -4.55 0.18
N ALA A 60 -12.87 -4.70 1.28
CA ALA A 60 -12.33 -4.75 2.63
C ALA A 60 -13.22 -5.57 3.54
N PHE A 61 -12.64 -6.15 4.58
CA PHE A 61 -13.34 -6.95 5.57
C PHE A 61 -13.12 -6.42 6.99
N CYS A 62 -14.18 -6.45 7.80
CA CYS A 62 -14.15 -6.05 9.20
C CYS A 62 -13.40 -7.11 10.02
N SER A 63 -12.55 -6.65 10.94
CA SER A 63 -11.92 -7.50 11.95
C SER A 63 -12.90 -7.78 13.08
N PRO A 64 -12.90 -8.96 13.72
CA PRO A 64 -13.69 -9.21 14.93
C PRO A 64 -13.13 -8.49 16.16
N PRO A 65 -13.98 -7.90 17.03
CA PRO A 65 -15.40 -7.62 16.79
C PRO A 65 -15.56 -6.59 15.67
N ALA A 66 -16.62 -6.68 14.85
CA ALA A 66 -16.74 -5.96 13.57
C ALA A 66 -16.49 -4.44 13.61
N GLU A 67 -16.67 -3.80 14.77
CA GLU A 67 -16.44 -2.36 15.01
C GLU A 67 -14.97 -2.00 15.30
N SER A 68 -14.09 -3.01 15.44
CA SER A 68 -12.68 -2.82 15.85
C SER A 68 -11.84 -2.14 14.77
N SER A 69 -11.77 -2.73 13.58
CA SER A 69 -11.01 -2.22 12.45
C SER A 69 -11.52 -2.77 11.13
N LEU A 70 -11.20 -2.08 10.04
CA LEU A 70 -11.44 -2.54 8.68
C LEU A 70 -10.11 -2.90 8.02
N HIS A 71 -9.94 -4.13 7.56
CA HIS A 71 -8.79 -4.50 6.75
C HIS A 71 -9.10 -4.25 5.27
N SER A 72 -8.43 -3.27 4.66
CA SER A 72 -8.56 -2.95 3.25
C SER A 72 -7.76 -3.92 2.39
N HIS A 73 -8.40 -5.02 2.00
CA HIS A 73 -7.76 -6.12 1.29
C HIS A 73 -7.22 -5.75 -0.10
N ILE A 74 -8.03 -5.12 -0.95
CA ILE A 74 -7.64 -4.80 -2.32
C ILE A 74 -8.27 -3.49 -2.79
N ALA A 75 -7.51 -2.70 -3.54
CA ALA A 75 -7.96 -1.49 -4.21
C ALA A 75 -7.25 -1.37 -5.55
N GLY A 76 -8.02 -1.30 -6.63
CA GLY A 76 -7.51 -1.26 -8.00
C GLY A 76 -8.14 -0.12 -8.80
N VAL A 77 -7.34 0.52 -9.65
CA VAL A 77 -7.79 1.55 -10.61
C VAL A 77 -7.31 1.14 -11.99
N ALA A 78 -8.20 1.27 -12.98
CA ALA A 78 -7.91 0.95 -14.37
C ALA A 78 -6.63 1.67 -14.85
N PRO A 79 -5.72 1.00 -15.59
CA PRO A 79 -4.44 1.58 -15.99
C PRO A 79 -4.53 2.93 -16.71
N GLY A 80 -5.51 3.09 -17.62
CA GLY A 80 -5.74 4.33 -18.38
C GLY A 80 -6.37 5.47 -17.56
N MET A 81 -6.76 5.21 -16.31
CA MET A 81 -7.46 6.15 -15.43
C MET A 81 -6.58 6.59 -14.24
N ARG A 82 -5.31 6.18 -14.23
CA ARG A 82 -4.31 6.59 -13.24
C ARG A 82 -4.09 8.11 -13.29
N GLY A 83 -3.75 8.71 -12.15
CA GLY A 83 -3.52 10.16 -12.05
C GLY A 83 -4.79 11.03 -11.91
N ARG A 84 -5.98 10.43 -11.98
CA ARG A 84 -7.27 11.14 -11.76
C ARG A 84 -7.79 11.08 -10.32
N ASP A 85 -6.90 10.81 -9.36
CA ASP A 85 -7.21 10.69 -7.92
C ASP A 85 -8.30 9.67 -7.54
N ILE A 86 -8.61 8.72 -8.43
CA ILE A 86 -9.63 7.68 -8.21
C ILE A 86 -9.33 6.83 -6.96
N GLY A 87 -8.07 6.38 -6.81
CA GLY A 87 -7.66 5.60 -5.64
C GLY A 87 -7.80 6.39 -4.33
N HIS A 88 -7.58 7.70 -4.36
CA HIS A 88 -7.79 8.56 -3.19
C HIS A 88 -9.29 8.66 -2.87
N ALA A 89 -10.12 8.90 -3.88
CA ALA A 89 -11.57 8.99 -3.70
C ALA A 89 -12.15 7.67 -3.16
N LEU A 90 -11.69 6.50 -3.66
CA LEU A 90 -12.09 5.17 -3.14
C LEU A 90 -11.72 4.99 -1.66
N LYS A 91 -10.56 5.49 -1.23
CA LYS A 91 -10.13 5.44 0.17
C LYS A 91 -10.92 6.39 1.06
N LEU A 92 -11.32 7.56 0.55
CA LEU A 92 -12.18 8.49 1.29
C LEU A 92 -13.60 7.92 1.47
N ASP A 93 -14.17 7.28 0.45
CA ASP A 93 -15.44 6.55 0.56
C ASP A 93 -15.35 5.42 1.59
N GLN A 94 -14.26 4.65 1.54
CA GLN A 94 -13.97 3.59 2.52
C GLN A 94 -13.88 4.14 3.96
N ARG A 95 -13.26 5.32 4.14
CA ARG A 95 -13.19 6.02 5.43
C ARG A 95 -14.58 6.46 5.92
N GLU A 96 -15.39 7.06 5.04
CA GLU A 96 -16.75 7.50 5.39
C GLU A 96 -17.63 6.30 5.79
N TRP A 97 -17.56 5.22 5.01
CA TRP A 97 -18.28 3.98 5.29
C TRP A 97 -17.91 3.38 6.66
N ALA A 98 -16.62 3.38 6.99
CA ALA A 98 -16.09 2.86 8.24
C ALA A 98 -16.54 3.72 9.44
N LEU A 99 -16.38 5.04 9.36
CA LEU A 99 -16.76 5.96 10.42
C LEU A 99 -18.27 5.93 10.72
N ALA A 100 -19.11 5.79 9.70
CA ALA A 100 -20.56 5.64 9.86
C ALA A 100 -20.96 4.37 10.65
N ARG A 101 -20.03 3.42 10.84
CA ARG A 101 -20.20 2.16 11.57
C ARG A 101 -19.37 2.11 12.86
N GLY A 102 -18.83 3.24 13.30
CA GLY A 102 -18.02 3.32 14.51
C GLY A 102 -16.59 2.77 14.36
N ILE A 103 -16.20 2.30 13.17
CA ILE A 103 -14.86 1.82 12.89
C ILE A 103 -13.93 3.03 12.72
N LYS A 104 -12.91 3.13 13.57
CA LYS A 104 -11.98 4.27 13.61
C LYS A 104 -10.63 3.98 12.95
N THR A 105 -10.38 2.74 12.56
CA THR A 105 -9.08 2.29 12.09
C THR A 105 -9.22 1.44 10.84
N ILE A 106 -8.40 1.73 9.82
CA ILE A 106 -8.27 0.89 8.62
C ILE A 106 -6.83 0.37 8.52
N THR A 107 -6.64 -0.91 8.28
CA THR A 107 -5.31 -1.51 8.09
C THR A 107 -5.16 -2.13 6.71
N TRP A 108 -3.96 -2.11 6.14
CA TRP A 108 -3.61 -2.87 4.93
C TRP A 108 -2.09 -2.98 4.80
N THR A 109 -1.64 -3.80 3.86
CA THR A 109 -0.23 -3.90 3.52
C THR A 109 0.06 -3.34 2.14
N PHE A 110 1.28 -2.91 1.89
CA PHE A 110 1.76 -2.61 0.55
C PHE A 110 3.24 -2.99 0.40
N ASP A 111 3.71 -3.11 -0.83
CA ASP A 111 5.13 -3.37 -1.10
C ASP A 111 5.98 -2.12 -0.79
N PRO A 112 6.93 -2.17 0.16
CA PRO A 112 7.71 -1.01 0.57
C PRO A 112 8.57 -0.43 -0.56
N LEU A 113 8.89 -1.20 -1.60
CA LEU A 113 9.68 -0.72 -2.75
C LEU A 113 8.85 0.06 -3.77
N VAL A 114 7.51 -0.06 -3.74
CA VAL A 114 6.64 0.65 -4.69
C VAL A 114 6.46 2.09 -4.22
N ARG A 115 7.37 2.95 -4.66
CA ARG A 115 7.47 4.39 -4.31
C ARG A 115 6.14 5.13 -4.35
N ARG A 116 5.34 4.91 -5.39
CA ARG A 116 4.02 5.57 -5.52
C ARG A 116 3.05 5.17 -4.40
N ASN A 117 3.09 3.91 -3.97
CA ASN A 117 2.24 3.40 -2.89
C ASN A 117 2.72 3.96 -1.56
N ALA A 118 4.04 4.02 -1.35
CA ALA A 118 4.62 4.65 -0.15
C ALA A 118 4.17 6.11 0.00
N HIS A 119 4.32 6.92 -1.06
CA HIS A 119 3.84 8.30 -1.05
C HIS A 119 2.32 8.39 -0.86
N PHE A 120 1.53 7.56 -1.55
CA PHE A 120 0.08 7.56 -1.42
C PHE A 120 -0.37 7.22 0.01
N ASN A 121 0.16 6.15 0.60
CA ASN A 121 -0.24 5.69 1.92
C ASN A 121 0.24 6.63 3.03
N LEU A 122 1.52 7.04 3.01
CA LEU A 122 2.12 7.80 4.10
C LEU A 122 1.91 9.31 3.96
N ALA A 123 2.15 9.88 2.77
CA ALA A 123 2.09 11.32 2.58
C ALA A 123 0.69 11.83 2.21
N LYS A 124 -0.09 11.07 1.41
CA LYS A 124 -1.42 11.51 0.97
C LYS A 124 -2.54 11.12 1.93
N LEU A 125 -2.57 9.87 2.39
CA LEU A 125 -3.57 9.41 3.37
C LEU A 125 -3.18 9.72 4.81
N GLY A 126 -1.89 9.64 5.14
CA GLY A 126 -1.41 9.77 6.51
C GLY A 126 -1.58 8.50 7.32
N ALA A 127 -1.46 7.35 6.68
CA ALA A 127 -1.36 6.09 7.41
C ALA A 127 0.03 5.97 8.05
N ASP A 128 0.08 5.38 9.23
CA ASP A 128 1.33 5.07 9.93
C ASP A 128 1.83 3.69 9.48
N ALA A 129 3.12 3.58 9.16
CA ALA A 129 3.75 2.27 8.95
C ALA A 129 4.12 1.65 10.30
N THR A 130 3.47 0.53 10.63
CA THR A 130 3.60 -0.10 11.95
C THR A 130 4.59 -1.24 11.95
N ASP A 131 4.61 -2.05 10.88
CA ASP A 131 5.41 -3.27 10.86
C ASP A 131 5.97 -3.54 9.45
N TYR A 132 7.20 -4.04 9.41
CA TYR A 132 7.78 -4.64 8.21
C TYR A 132 7.65 -6.15 8.31
N VAL A 133 6.97 -6.77 7.36
CA VAL A 133 6.71 -8.20 7.35
C VAL A 133 7.39 -8.84 6.13
N PRO A 134 8.51 -9.56 6.34
CA PRO A 134 9.19 -10.29 5.27
C PRO A 134 8.31 -11.38 4.67
N ASP A 135 8.34 -11.50 3.35
CA ASP A 135 7.70 -12.54 2.55
C ASP A 135 6.27 -12.97 2.99
N LEU A 136 5.42 -11.98 3.32
CA LEU A 136 4.09 -12.23 3.92
C LEU A 136 3.19 -13.18 3.12
N TYR A 137 3.22 -13.09 1.79
CA TYR A 137 2.35 -13.85 0.89
C TYR A 137 3.06 -15.00 0.17
N GLY A 138 4.36 -15.20 0.40
CA GLY A 138 5.19 -16.13 -0.36
C GLY A 138 5.24 -15.80 -1.86
N PRO A 139 5.50 -16.80 -2.72
CA PRO A 139 5.56 -16.61 -4.17
C PRO A 139 4.23 -16.10 -4.75
N MET A 140 4.27 -14.96 -5.44
CA MET A 140 3.13 -14.39 -6.17
C MET A 140 3.36 -14.49 -7.68
N SER A 141 2.30 -14.82 -8.42
CA SER A 141 2.32 -15.05 -9.87
C SER A 141 1.57 -13.99 -10.67
N ASP A 142 1.49 -12.77 -10.13
CA ASP A 142 0.85 -11.62 -10.77
C ASP A 142 1.88 -10.65 -11.37
N ASP A 143 1.48 -9.89 -12.39
CA ASP A 143 2.39 -9.00 -13.15
C ASP A 143 3.00 -7.88 -12.29
N ILE A 144 2.37 -7.53 -11.17
CA ILE A 144 2.79 -6.42 -10.31
C ILE A 144 3.82 -6.91 -9.28
N ASN A 145 3.60 -8.10 -8.71
CA ASN A 145 4.35 -8.57 -7.55
C ASN A 145 5.23 -9.80 -7.81
N SER A 146 5.16 -10.39 -9.01
CA SER A 146 6.05 -11.49 -9.38
C SER A 146 7.53 -11.08 -9.41
N GLY A 147 8.41 -12.08 -9.33
CA GLY A 147 9.86 -11.89 -9.49
C GLY A 147 10.63 -11.56 -8.21
N GLY A 148 10.04 -11.71 -7.02
CA GLY A 148 10.77 -11.60 -5.76
C GLY A 148 9.93 -11.94 -4.54
N GLU A 149 10.55 -11.87 -3.36
CA GLU A 149 9.88 -12.08 -2.08
C GLU A 149 8.82 -11.00 -1.83
N SER A 150 7.79 -11.39 -1.08
CA SER A 150 6.54 -10.65 -0.92
C SER A 150 6.52 -9.71 0.28
N ASP A 151 7.63 -9.02 0.56
CA ASP A 151 7.71 -8.14 1.73
C ASP A 151 6.62 -7.08 1.71
N ARG A 152 6.09 -6.81 2.90
CA ARG A 152 4.99 -5.90 3.11
C ARG A 152 5.26 -4.96 4.25
N LEU A 153 4.96 -3.69 4.02
CA LEU A 153 4.82 -2.72 5.09
C LEU A 153 3.35 -2.70 5.51
N LEU A 154 3.07 -3.13 6.75
CA LEU A 154 1.76 -2.99 7.36
C LEU A 154 1.55 -1.52 7.72
N VAL A 155 0.41 -0.98 7.31
CA VAL A 155 0.02 0.37 7.66
C VAL A 155 -1.32 0.40 8.39
N THR A 156 -1.44 1.38 9.27
CA THR A 156 -2.65 1.67 10.04
C THR A 156 -3.06 3.11 9.76
N TRP A 157 -4.31 3.31 9.36
CA TRP A 157 -4.89 4.62 9.14
C TRP A 157 -5.92 4.91 10.24
N ASP A 158 -5.53 5.79 11.17
CA ASP A 158 -6.44 6.37 12.14
C ASP A 158 -7.34 7.39 11.45
N LEU A 159 -8.63 7.09 11.38
CA LEU A 159 -9.62 7.90 10.69
C LEU A 159 -10.01 9.16 11.48
N THR A 160 -9.61 9.24 12.75
CA THR A 160 -9.88 10.35 13.67
C THR A 160 -8.71 11.31 13.84
N ALA A 161 -7.51 10.88 13.45
CA ALA A 161 -6.31 11.69 13.52
C ALA A 161 -6.36 12.90 12.56
N ALA A 162 -5.62 13.95 12.90
CA ALA A 162 -5.43 15.10 12.02
C ALA A 162 -4.68 14.69 10.75
N ARG A 163 -4.94 15.39 9.64
CA ARG A 163 -4.23 15.14 8.37
C ARG A 163 -2.72 15.30 8.55
N PRO A 164 -1.91 14.43 7.90
CA PRO A 164 -0.46 14.47 8.01
C PRO A 164 0.10 15.78 7.46
N ARG A 165 1.24 16.20 8.02
CA ARG A 165 2.08 17.27 7.44
C ARG A 165 3.11 16.62 6.51
N GLY A 166 3.45 17.31 5.42
CA GLY A 166 4.53 16.85 4.55
C GLY A 166 5.86 16.77 5.31
N VAL A 167 6.65 15.73 5.03
CA VAL A 167 8.01 15.57 5.55
C VAL A 167 9.01 15.91 4.45
N SER A 168 10.16 16.46 4.84
CA SER A 168 11.31 16.65 3.96
C SER A 168 12.40 15.63 4.29
N ALA A 169 13.07 15.08 3.29
CA ALA A 169 14.23 14.22 3.48
C ALA A 169 15.42 15.00 4.10
N ALA A 170 15.52 15.01 5.42
CA ALA A 170 16.64 15.57 6.17
C ALA A 170 17.03 14.59 7.28
N GLY A 171 18.28 14.12 7.27
CA GLY A 171 18.77 13.10 8.20
C GLY A 171 20.03 12.41 7.67
N VAL A 172 20.54 11.45 8.43
CA VAL A 172 21.63 10.60 7.93
C VAL A 172 21.09 9.61 6.92
N VAL A 173 21.86 9.32 5.87
CA VAL A 173 21.47 8.32 4.88
C VAL A 173 21.79 6.94 5.43
N GLY A 174 20.76 6.16 5.76
CA GLY A 174 20.88 4.77 6.18
C GLY A 174 20.92 3.81 5.00
N LEU A 175 20.20 4.14 3.93
CA LEU A 175 20.27 3.44 2.64
C LEU A 175 20.14 4.44 1.51
N GLY A 176 21.17 4.59 0.70
CA GLY A 176 21.20 5.46 -0.46
C GLY A 176 21.00 4.72 -1.78
N ILE A 177 21.10 5.48 -2.89
CA ILE A 177 21.08 4.99 -4.26
C ILE A 177 22.38 5.42 -4.97
N SER A 178 23.05 4.49 -5.64
CA SER A 178 24.25 4.79 -6.43
C SER A 178 23.92 5.47 -7.77
N ALA A 179 24.94 5.94 -8.48
CA ALA A 179 24.79 6.43 -9.85
C ALA A 179 24.22 5.37 -10.81
N ASP A 180 24.49 4.09 -10.55
CA ASP A 180 24.01 2.95 -11.32
C ASP A 180 22.61 2.47 -10.87
N GLY A 181 21.99 3.15 -9.90
CA GLY A 181 20.65 2.83 -9.42
C GLY A 181 20.57 1.65 -8.43
N LEU A 182 21.70 1.23 -7.86
CA LEU A 182 21.80 0.14 -6.89
C LEU A 182 21.71 0.67 -5.44
N PRO A 183 21.24 -0.14 -4.47
CA PRO A 183 21.21 0.26 -3.07
C PRO A 183 22.63 0.43 -2.52
N VAL A 184 22.86 1.49 -1.75
CA VAL A 184 24.15 1.74 -1.09
C VAL A 184 23.95 1.84 0.42
N PRO A 185 24.43 0.88 1.22
CA PRO A 185 24.36 0.98 2.67
C PRO A 185 25.04 2.24 3.18
N GLY A 186 24.40 2.92 4.13
CA GLY A 186 24.94 4.09 4.81
C GLY A 186 25.02 3.88 6.31
N THR A 187 24.78 4.94 7.08
CA THR A 187 24.79 4.90 8.54
C THR A 187 23.40 5.14 9.11
N THR A 188 23.03 4.33 10.10
CA THR A 188 21.82 4.52 10.90
C THR A 188 22.09 5.28 12.20
N ALA A 189 23.34 5.73 12.42
CA ALA A 189 23.78 6.46 13.61
C ALA A 189 23.39 7.95 13.56
N GLY A 190 22.09 8.22 13.51
CA GLY A 190 21.51 9.55 13.64
C GLY A 190 20.07 9.44 14.14
N HIS A 191 19.55 10.53 14.71
CA HIS A 191 18.17 10.56 15.22
C HIS A 191 17.16 10.34 14.07
N THR A 192 17.36 11.03 12.95
CA THR A 192 16.58 10.83 11.71
C THR A 192 17.42 10.10 10.68
N VAL A 193 16.89 8.99 10.17
CA VAL A 193 17.51 8.13 9.16
C VAL A 193 16.66 8.14 7.89
N LEU A 194 17.31 8.31 6.75
CA LEU A 194 16.70 8.27 5.43
C LEU A 194 16.95 6.92 4.77
N VAL A 195 15.89 6.29 4.25
CA VAL A 195 15.95 5.01 3.55
C VAL A 195 15.38 5.18 2.14
N ALA A 196 16.24 5.11 1.13
CA ALA A 196 15.86 5.19 -0.27
C ALA A 196 15.10 3.93 -0.72
N VAL A 197 14.31 4.09 -1.77
CA VAL A 197 13.76 3.00 -2.58
C VAL A 197 14.05 3.26 -4.06
N PRO A 198 14.07 2.24 -4.93
CA PRO A 198 14.32 2.45 -6.35
C PRO A 198 13.26 3.39 -6.97
N PRO A 199 13.59 4.10 -8.06
CA PRO A 199 12.65 4.96 -8.77
C PRO A 199 11.42 4.19 -9.28
N ASP A 200 11.65 2.98 -9.78
CA ASP A 200 10.63 2.11 -10.36
C ASP A 200 11.02 0.63 -10.16
N ILE A 201 10.55 0.03 -9.07
CA ILE A 201 10.79 -1.39 -8.79
C ILE A 201 10.11 -2.32 -9.81
N GLU A 202 9.02 -1.87 -10.41
CA GLU A 202 8.20 -2.71 -11.30
C GLU A 202 8.94 -2.94 -12.61
N THR A 203 9.48 -1.87 -13.20
CA THR A 203 10.38 -1.97 -14.35
C THR A 203 11.68 -2.70 -13.99
N LEU A 204 12.23 -2.48 -12.79
CA LEU A 204 13.47 -3.11 -12.37
C LEU A 204 13.35 -4.63 -12.25
N ARG A 205 12.21 -5.16 -11.75
CA ARG A 205 11.94 -6.61 -11.69
C ARG A 205 12.01 -7.27 -13.07
N ALA A 206 11.54 -6.58 -14.11
CA ALA A 206 11.55 -7.10 -15.46
C ALA A 206 12.92 -6.99 -16.15
N THR A 207 13.62 -5.87 -15.92
CA THR A 207 14.85 -5.54 -16.66
C THR A 207 16.14 -5.97 -15.97
N ASN A 208 16.16 -6.01 -14.63
CA ASN A 208 17.29 -6.44 -13.82
C ASN A 208 16.82 -7.09 -12.50
N PRO A 209 16.36 -8.35 -12.54
CA PRO A 209 15.87 -9.07 -11.36
C PRO A 209 16.88 -9.15 -10.21
N ALA A 210 18.18 -9.23 -10.52
CA ALA A 210 19.24 -9.27 -9.52
C ALA A 210 19.27 -7.97 -8.70
N ALA A 211 19.23 -6.81 -9.36
CA ALA A 211 19.16 -5.52 -8.69
C ALA A 211 17.84 -5.34 -7.90
N ALA A 212 16.71 -5.83 -8.43
CA ALA A 212 15.44 -5.80 -7.70
C ALA A 212 15.51 -6.61 -6.39
N ASN A 213 16.18 -7.76 -6.42
CA ASN A 213 16.40 -8.60 -5.24
C ASN A 213 17.37 -7.94 -4.24
N GLU A 214 18.43 -7.30 -4.73
CA GLU A 214 19.36 -6.53 -3.90
C GLU A 214 18.64 -5.40 -3.15
N TRP A 215 17.77 -4.65 -3.84
CA TRP A 215 16.91 -3.63 -3.23
C TRP A 215 15.96 -4.22 -2.17
N ARG A 216 15.37 -5.38 -2.43
CA ARG A 216 14.47 -6.06 -1.48
C ARG A 216 15.19 -6.34 -0.17
N HIS A 217 16.36 -6.96 -0.23
CA HIS A 217 17.14 -7.28 0.96
C HIS A 217 17.67 -6.02 1.65
N ALA A 218 18.21 -5.06 0.91
CA ALA A 218 18.76 -3.84 1.50
C ALA A 218 17.68 -3.02 2.25
N VAL A 219 16.47 -2.91 1.69
CA VAL A 219 15.36 -2.25 2.38
C VAL A 219 14.85 -3.07 3.56
N ARG A 220 14.76 -4.40 3.45
CA ARG A 220 14.42 -5.29 4.58
C ARG A 220 15.39 -5.08 5.74
N ASP A 221 16.68 -5.12 5.48
CA ASP A 221 17.72 -5.03 6.50
C ASP A 221 17.71 -3.66 7.19
N VAL A 222 17.60 -2.58 6.41
CA VAL A 222 17.66 -1.22 6.96
C VAL A 222 16.30 -0.77 7.52
N LEU A 223 15.24 -0.74 6.72
CA LEU A 223 13.93 -0.27 7.17
C LEU A 223 13.29 -1.23 8.17
N GLY A 224 13.33 -2.53 7.85
CA GLY A 224 12.80 -3.56 8.75
C GLY A 224 13.59 -3.63 10.05
N GLY A 225 14.92 -3.54 9.99
CA GLY A 225 15.78 -3.47 11.18
C GLY A 225 15.49 -2.25 12.07
N LEU A 226 15.29 -1.07 11.47
CA LEU A 226 14.92 0.15 12.20
C LEU A 226 13.57 0.00 12.90
N LEU A 227 12.54 -0.49 12.20
CA LEU A 227 11.20 -0.72 12.76
C LEU A 227 11.23 -1.76 13.88
N ALA A 228 11.96 -2.86 13.70
CA ALA A 228 12.14 -3.89 14.74
C ALA A 228 12.86 -3.34 15.99
N ALA A 229 13.73 -2.34 15.82
CA ALA A 229 14.37 -1.62 16.93
C ALA A 229 13.47 -0.53 17.55
N GLY A 230 12.20 -0.44 17.14
CA GLY A 230 11.21 0.51 17.67
C GLY A 230 11.26 1.90 17.04
N ALA A 231 12.05 2.11 15.97
CA ALA A 231 12.00 3.36 15.22
C ALA A 231 10.64 3.55 14.53
N ARG A 232 10.29 4.79 14.19
CA ARG A 232 9.00 5.13 13.58
C ARG A 232 9.22 5.77 12.22
N VAL A 233 8.52 5.30 11.19
CA VAL A 233 8.42 6.01 9.91
C VAL A 233 7.55 7.24 10.12
N THR A 234 8.10 8.44 9.94
CA THR A 234 7.37 9.70 10.11
C THR A 234 6.81 10.24 8.80
N GLY A 235 7.23 9.69 7.67
CA GLY A 235 6.61 9.93 6.38
C GLY A 235 7.43 9.44 5.20
N PHE A 236 7.00 9.86 4.01
CA PHE A 236 7.66 9.54 2.76
C PHE A 236 7.89 10.81 1.94
N ASP A 237 9.15 11.14 1.69
CA ASP A 237 9.55 12.26 0.86
C ASP A 237 9.34 11.95 -0.63
N ARG A 238 8.89 12.95 -1.40
CA ARG A 238 8.58 12.80 -2.84
C ARG A 238 9.77 12.36 -3.70
N SER A 239 10.99 12.61 -3.26
CA SER A 239 12.21 12.17 -3.96
C SER A 239 12.52 10.69 -3.76
N GLY A 240 11.76 9.98 -2.92
CA GLY A 240 11.81 8.52 -2.78
C GLY A 240 12.45 8.00 -1.51
N TRP A 241 12.23 8.71 -0.39
CA TRP A 241 12.82 8.35 0.90
C TRP A 241 11.75 8.10 1.94
N TYR A 242 11.85 6.97 2.64
CA TYR A 242 11.27 6.89 3.96
C TYR A 242 12.08 7.76 4.92
N VAL A 243 11.38 8.57 5.70
CA VAL A 243 11.97 9.34 6.82
C VAL A 243 11.65 8.58 8.10
N VAL A 244 12.69 8.14 8.80
CA VAL A 244 12.57 7.27 9.97
C VAL A 244 13.20 7.96 11.17
N GLU A 245 12.44 8.16 12.23
CA GLU A 245 12.94 8.66 13.51
C GLU A 245 13.23 7.48 14.43
N ARG A 246 14.45 7.41 14.94
CA ARG A 246 14.81 6.46 16.00
C ARG A 246 14.31 7.01 17.32
N ASN A 247 13.74 6.16 18.15
CA ASN A 247 13.53 6.53 19.55
C ASN A 247 14.91 6.70 20.19
N ASP A 248 15.14 7.83 20.84
CA ASP A 248 16.32 7.98 21.68
C ASP A 248 16.23 6.89 22.75
N ALA A 249 17.25 6.02 22.82
CA ALA A 249 17.32 5.02 23.88
C ALA A 249 17.29 5.77 25.22
N SER A 250 16.20 5.61 25.97
CA SER A 250 16.11 6.06 27.36
C SER A 250 16.99 5.19 28.24
#